data_AF-A0AAD1FKY1-F1
#
_entry.id   AF-A0AAD1FKY1-F1
#
_cell.length_a   1.000
_cell.length_b   1.000
_cell.length_c   1.000
_cell.angle_alpha   90.00
_cell.angle_beta   90.00
_cell.angle_gamma   90.00
#
_symmetry.space_group_name_H-M   'P 1'
#
loop_
_entity.id
_entity.type
_entity.pdbx_description
1 polymer ?
#
loop_
_entity_poly.entity_id
_entity_poly.type
_entity_poly.pdbx_seq_one_letter_code
_entity_poly.pdbx_strand_id
1 'polypeptide(L)'
;MVKQIAILQANKTGNELEIFIHDRLKREGYCFVPNKRFSAARILKQPIYTRQFEVGKNIYDTKWKCNFILYHPERHSNCLVIESKWQQSGESVDEKYTYLVLKKTRNL
;
A
#
# COMPACT_ATOMS: atom_id res chain seq x y z
N MET A 1 29.61 11.44 2.10
CA MET A 1 29.35 11.14 0.67
C MET A 1 28.68 9.78 0.47
N VAL A 2 29.26 8.67 0.97
CA VAL A 2 28.72 7.29 0.79
C VAL A 2 27.28 7.11 1.31
N LYS A 3 26.95 7.65 2.49
CA LYS A 3 25.57 7.59 3.05
C LYS A 3 24.52 8.28 2.16
N GLN A 4 24.89 9.37 1.48
CA GLN A 4 23.98 10.13 0.62
C GLN A 4 23.61 9.33 -0.64
N ILE A 5 24.59 8.62 -1.23
CA ILE A 5 24.40 7.79 -2.43
C ILE A 5 23.48 6.59 -2.11
N ALA A 6 23.66 5.96 -0.95
CA ALA A 6 22.81 4.86 -0.50
C ALA A 6 21.34 5.30 -0.32
N ILE A 7 21.09 6.50 0.24
CA ILE A 7 19.74 7.06 0.38
C ILE A 7 19.10 7.32 -1.00
N LEU A 8 19.85 7.87 -1.95
CA LEU A 8 19.35 8.13 -3.31
C LEU A 8 19.00 6.83 -4.04
N GLN A 9 19.81 5.79 -3.88
CA GLN A 9 19.53 4.46 -4.43
C GLN A 9 18.29 3.84 -3.79
N ALA A 10 18.19 3.85 -2.45
CA ALA A 10 17.02 3.34 -1.74
C ALA A 10 15.72 4.06 -2.15
N ASN A 11 15.76 5.39 -2.35
CA ASN A 11 14.61 6.16 -2.84
C ASN A 11 14.25 5.81 -4.28
N LYS A 12 15.25 5.67 -5.16
CA LYS A 12 15.04 5.29 -6.56
C LYS A 12 14.39 3.90 -6.64
N THR A 13 14.94 2.92 -5.92
CA THR A 13 14.45 1.54 -6.01
C THR A 13 13.16 1.32 -5.22
N GLY A 14 12.93 2.10 -4.16
CA GLY A 14 11.61 2.21 -3.52
C GLY A 14 10.54 2.69 -4.49
N ASN A 15 10.84 3.71 -5.30
CA ASN A 15 9.92 4.19 -6.33
C ASN A 15 9.68 3.15 -7.43
N GLU A 16 10.71 2.41 -7.85
CA GLU A 16 10.58 1.31 -8.82
C GLU A 16 9.67 0.19 -8.30
N LEU A 17 9.79 -0.17 -7.00
CA LEU A 17 8.90 -1.15 -6.37
C LEU A 17 7.44 -0.67 -6.34
N GLU A 18 7.21 0.60 -6.03
CA GLU A 18 5.86 1.17 -6.05
C GLU A 18 5.28 1.25 -7.48
N ILE A 19 6.09 1.56 -8.49
CA ILE A 19 5.70 1.49 -9.90
C ILE A 19 5.32 0.05 -10.29
N PHE A 20 6.15 -0.93 -9.91
CA PHE A 20 5.88 -2.33 -10.17
C PHE A 20 4.54 -2.79 -9.57
N ILE A 21 4.25 -2.43 -8.31
CA ILE A 21 2.98 -2.74 -7.65
C ILE A 21 1.83 -2.09 -8.42
N HIS A 22 1.96 -0.80 -8.74
CA HIS A 22 0.94 -0.06 -9.50
C HIS A 22 0.61 -0.73 -10.85
N ASP A 23 1.62 -1.11 -11.62
CA ASP A 23 1.44 -1.77 -12.92
C ASP A 23 0.92 -3.20 -12.80
N ARG A 24 1.28 -3.90 -11.71
CA ARG A 24 0.70 -5.22 -11.40
C ARG A 24 -0.79 -5.10 -11.11
N LEU A 25 -1.20 -4.12 -10.29
CA LEU A 25 -2.62 -3.91 -9.95
C LEU A 25 -3.47 -3.56 -11.17
N LYS A 26 -2.97 -2.71 -12.07
CA LYS A 26 -3.65 -2.41 -13.33
C LYS A 26 -3.83 -3.65 -14.21
N ARG A 27 -2.79 -4.49 -14.34
CA ARG A 27 -2.86 -5.74 -15.11
C ARG A 27 -3.87 -6.73 -14.53
N GLU A 28 -4.04 -6.74 -13.22
CA GLU A 28 -5.04 -7.56 -12.52
C GLU A 28 -6.45 -6.94 -12.51
N GLY A 29 -6.68 -5.85 -13.27
CA GLY A 29 -8.01 -5.24 -13.46
C GLY A 29 -8.43 -4.24 -12.40
N TYR A 30 -7.53 -3.80 -11.51
CA TYR A 30 -7.83 -2.74 -10.55
C TYR A 30 -7.75 -1.35 -11.19
N CYS A 31 -8.74 -0.50 -10.91
CA CYS A 31 -8.77 0.88 -11.37
C CYS A 31 -8.15 1.83 -10.32
N PHE A 32 -7.25 2.71 -10.75
CA PHE A 32 -6.68 3.72 -9.87
C PHE A 32 -7.71 4.84 -9.60
N VAL A 33 -7.92 5.16 -8.33
CA VAL A 33 -8.77 6.25 -7.89
C VAL A 33 -7.95 7.22 -7.03
N PRO A 34 -8.07 8.55 -7.24
CA PRO A 34 -7.43 9.52 -6.34
C PRO A 34 -7.87 9.32 -4.87
N ASN A 35 -6.94 9.45 -3.92
CA ASN A 35 -7.17 9.07 -2.51
C ASN A 35 -8.43 9.72 -1.89
N LYS A 36 -8.70 11.00 -2.20
CA LYS A 36 -9.88 11.75 -1.73
C LYS A 36 -11.20 11.14 -2.21
N ARG A 37 -11.18 10.39 -3.31
CA ARG A 37 -12.36 9.75 -3.93
C ARG A 37 -12.46 8.25 -3.62
N PHE A 38 -11.42 7.64 -3.05
CA PHE A 38 -11.35 6.19 -2.84
C PHE A 38 -12.54 5.66 -2.03
N SER A 39 -12.85 6.28 -0.89
CA SER A 39 -13.97 5.85 -0.03
C SER A 39 -15.31 5.89 -0.75
N ALA A 40 -15.58 6.95 -1.53
CA ALA A 40 -16.81 7.10 -2.30
C ALA A 40 -16.88 6.13 -3.49
N ALA A 41 -15.76 5.91 -4.18
CA ALA A 41 -15.70 5.01 -5.33
C ALA A 41 -16.00 3.54 -4.99
N ARG A 42 -15.89 3.13 -3.71
CA ARG A 42 -16.30 1.79 -3.26
C ARG A 42 -17.78 1.48 -3.54
N ILE A 43 -18.63 2.49 -3.65
CA ILE A 43 -20.07 2.33 -3.99
C ILE A 43 -20.24 1.68 -5.36
N LEU A 44 -19.28 1.87 -6.28
CA LEU A 44 -19.31 1.28 -7.63
C LEU A 44 -19.08 -0.24 -7.63
N LYS A 45 -18.74 -0.85 -6.49
CA LYS A 45 -18.52 -2.30 -6.34
C LYS A 45 -17.57 -2.90 -7.39
N GLN A 46 -16.55 -2.15 -7.79
CA GLN A 46 -15.52 -2.60 -8.73
C GLN A 46 -14.14 -2.65 -8.06
N PRO A 47 -13.18 -3.46 -8.58
CA PRO A 47 -11.81 -3.46 -8.10
C PRO A 47 -11.16 -2.09 -8.27
N ILE A 48 -10.78 -1.45 -7.15
CA ILE A 48 -10.12 -0.13 -7.15
C ILE A 48 -8.94 -0.12 -6.20
N TYR A 49 -7.99 0.78 -6.43
CA TYR A 49 -6.88 1.02 -5.53
C TYR A 49 -6.49 2.50 -5.50
N THR A 50 -5.81 2.91 -4.43
CA THR A 50 -5.18 4.22 -4.34
C THR A 50 -3.85 4.13 -3.59
N ARG A 51 -3.13 5.25 -3.52
CA ARG A 51 -1.82 5.37 -2.87
C ARG A 51 -1.85 6.40 -1.74
N GLN A 52 -0.94 6.27 -0.79
CA GLN A 52 -0.74 7.22 0.32
C GLN A 52 -2.06 7.52 1.07
N PHE A 53 -2.80 6.47 1.39
CA PHE A 53 -4.12 6.58 2.01
C PHE A 53 -4.01 6.56 3.53
N GLU A 54 -4.73 7.47 4.20
CA GLU A 54 -4.78 7.52 5.66
C GLU A 54 -5.69 6.40 6.18
N VAL A 55 -5.11 5.38 6.83
CA VAL A 55 -5.84 4.22 7.35
C VAL A 55 -6.40 4.46 8.75
N GLY A 56 -5.77 5.36 9.51
CA GLY A 56 -6.14 5.72 10.87
C GLY A 56 -5.01 6.44 11.59
N LYS A 57 -5.00 6.32 12.92
CA LYS A 57 -3.91 6.79 13.77
C LYS A 57 -3.08 5.59 14.27
N ASN A 58 -1.79 5.80 14.51
CA ASN A 58 -0.94 4.83 15.20
C ASN A 58 -1.01 4.98 16.73
N ILE A 59 -0.24 4.18 17.45
CA ILE A 59 -0.17 4.20 18.93
C ILE A 59 0.34 5.52 19.52
N TYR A 60 0.87 6.42 18.69
CA TYR A 60 1.33 7.75 19.08
C TYR A 60 0.36 8.85 18.63
N ASP A 61 -0.89 8.49 18.32
CA ASP A 61 -1.94 9.42 17.85
C ASP A 61 -1.62 10.17 16.54
N THR A 62 -0.57 9.75 15.82
CA THR A 62 -0.19 10.36 14.54
C THR A 62 -0.84 9.65 13.36
N LYS A 63 -1.12 10.40 12.30
CA LYS A 63 -1.75 9.88 11.07
C LYS A 63 -0.90 8.78 10.46
N TRP A 64 -1.47 7.60 10.33
CA TRP A 64 -0.85 6.49 9.62
C TRP A 64 -1.36 6.45 8.18
N LYS A 65 -0.42 6.61 7.24
CA LYS A 65 -0.66 6.45 5.80
C LYS A 65 0.03 5.19 5.29
N CYS A 66 -0.67 4.41 4.49
CA CYS A 66 -0.09 3.26 3.81
C CYS A 66 0.38 3.59 2.39
N ASN A 67 1.31 2.80 1.83
CA ASN A 67 1.74 2.94 0.44
C ASN A 67 0.56 2.72 -0.53
N PHE A 68 -0.19 1.62 -0.36
CA PHE A 68 -1.38 1.30 -1.16
C PHE A 68 -2.53 0.77 -0.31
N ILE A 69 -3.75 1.03 -0.77
CA ILE A 69 -4.97 0.39 -0.28
C ILE A 69 -5.82 -0.03 -1.48
N LEU A 70 -6.41 -1.22 -1.41
CA LEU A 70 -7.20 -1.82 -2.47
C LEU A 70 -8.58 -2.19 -1.96
N TYR A 71 -9.58 -2.14 -2.81
CA TYR A 71 -10.91 -2.68 -2.56
C TYR A 71 -11.25 -3.63 -3.71
N HIS A 72 -11.76 -4.81 -3.37
CA HIS A 72 -12.33 -5.74 -4.32
C HIS A 72 -13.64 -6.27 -3.73
N PRO A 73 -14.77 -6.22 -4.46
CA PRO A 73 -16.09 -6.57 -3.91
C PRO A 73 -16.13 -7.99 -3.32
N GLU A 74 -15.54 -8.96 -4.01
CA GLU A 74 -15.55 -10.37 -3.60
C GLU A 74 -14.34 -10.78 -2.76
N ARG A 75 -13.11 -10.46 -3.21
CA ARG A 75 -11.87 -10.91 -2.56
C ARG A 75 -11.50 -10.12 -1.32
N HIS A 76 -11.71 -8.81 -1.34
CA HIS A 76 -11.20 -7.87 -0.33
C HIS A 76 -12.22 -6.74 -0.04
N SER A 77 -13.42 -7.14 0.40
CA SER A 77 -14.53 -6.19 0.65
C SER A 77 -14.23 -5.19 1.78
N ASN A 78 -13.41 -5.60 2.74
CA ASN A 78 -12.90 -4.78 3.85
C ASN A 78 -11.59 -4.03 3.54
N CYS A 79 -11.27 -3.96 2.25
CA CYS A 79 -10.00 -3.48 1.73
C CYS A 79 -8.78 -4.34 2.13
N LEU A 80 -7.75 -4.27 1.30
CA LEU A 80 -6.41 -4.79 1.56
C LEU A 80 -5.45 -3.61 1.67
N VAL A 81 -4.46 -3.68 2.55
CA VAL A 81 -3.40 -2.67 2.67
C VAL A 81 -2.10 -3.32 2.20
N ILE A 82 -1.31 -2.59 1.40
CA ILE A 82 0.04 -3.00 1.01
C ILE A 82 1.01 -1.90 1.45
N GLU A 83 1.98 -2.29 2.27
CA GLU A 83 3.14 -1.47 2.62
C GLU A 83 4.34 -2.02 1.86
N SER A 84 5.12 -1.13 1.25
CA SER A 84 6.28 -1.49 0.44
C SER A 84 7.53 -0.83 0.99
N LYS A 85 8.53 -1.65 1.30
CA LYS A 85 9.88 -1.19 1.67
C LYS A 85 10.88 -1.92 0.78
N TRP A 86 11.73 -1.16 0.08
CA TRP A 86 12.81 -1.76 -0.69
C TRP A 86 13.97 -2.17 0.23
N GLN A 87 14.60 -3.31 -0.05
CA GLN A 87 15.74 -3.83 0.70
C GLN A 87 16.87 -4.28 -0.22
N GLN A 88 18.12 -4.02 0.19
CA GLN A 88 19.33 -4.29 -0.58
C GLN A 88 19.96 -5.66 -0.29
N SER A 89 19.71 -6.24 0.90
CA SER A 89 20.15 -7.58 1.29
C SER A 89 19.02 -8.34 1.99
N GLY A 90 18.98 -9.66 1.84
CA GLY A 90 17.94 -10.53 2.41
C GLY A 90 18.06 -10.78 3.91
N GLU A 91 19.17 -10.42 4.54
CA GLU A 91 19.49 -10.78 5.93
C GLU A 91 18.99 -9.80 7.01
N SER A 92 18.10 -8.86 6.68
CA SER A 92 17.51 -7.97 7.71
C SER A 92 15.98 -7.97 7.68
N VAL A 93 15.39 -9.16 7.74
CA VAL A 93 13.94 -9.39 7.82
C VAL A 93 13.83 -10.48 8.88
N ASP A 94 13.45 -10.18 10.12
CA ASP A 94 12.06 -10.40 10.55
C ASP A 94 11.25 -11.09 9.44
N GLU A 95 11.52 -12.40 9.20
CA GLU A 95 10.93 -13.31 8.18
C GLU A 95 9.39 -13.46 8.28
N LYS A 96 8.71 -12.43 8.76
CA LYS A 96 7.32 -12.37 9.10
C LYS A 96 6.61 -11.43 8.14
N TYR A 97 5.98 -12.06 7.16
CA TYR A 97 4.84 -11.61 6.39
C TYR A 97 5.13 -10.67 5.22
N THR A 98 5.33 -11.28 4.05
CA THR A 98 5.28 -10.64 2.72
C THR A 98 3.99 -9.85 2.44
N TYR A 99 2.95 -9.97 3.27
CA TYR A 99 1.77 -9.10 3.21
C TYR A 99 1.19 -8.96 4.63
N LEU A 100 1.28 -7.78 5.25
CA LEU A 100 0.46 -7.49 6.42
C LEU A 100 -0.98 -7.26 5.95
N VAL A 101 -1.78 -8.32 5.91
CA VAL A 101 -3.23 -8.22 5.70
C VAL A 101 -3.85 -7.62 6.95
N LEU A 102 -3.99 -6.29 6.98
CA LEU A 102 -4.75 -5.64 8.03
C LEU A 102 -6.25 -5.75 7.70
N LYS A 103 -6.90 -6.78 8.23
CA LYS A 103 -8.36 -6.95 8.14
C LYS A 103 -9.02 -5.88 9.00
N LYS A 104 -9.52 -4.80 8.38
CA LYS A 104 -10.34 -3.82 9.09
C LYS A 104 -11.72 -4.42 9.34
N THR A 105 -11.93 -4.98 10.53
CA THR A 105 -13.25 -5.35 11.02
C THR A 105 -13.84 -4.13 11.72
N ARG A 106 -14.72 -3.38 11.04
CA ARG A 106 -15.67 -2.51 11.73
C ARG A 106 -17.08 -2.95 11.37
N ASN A 107 -17.70 -3.61 12.34
CA ASN A 107 -19.13 -3.46 12.59
C ASN A 107 -19.34 -2.05 13.16
N LEU A 108 -20.54 -1.51 12.88
CA LEU A 108 -21.05 -0.15 13.13
C LEU A 108 -20.91 0.79 11.93
#